data_AF-A0A2D7GA67-F1
#
_entry.id   AF-A0A2D7GA67-F1
#
_cell.length_a   1.000
_cell.length_b   1.000
_cell.length_c   1.000
_cell.angle_alpha   90.00
_cell.angle_beta   90.00
_cell.angle_gamma   90.00
#
_symmetry.space_group_name_H-M   'P 1'
#
loop_
_entity.id
_entity.type
_entity.pdbx_description
1 polymer ?
#
loop_
_entity_poly.entity_id
_entity_poly.type
_entity_poly.pdbx_seq_one_letter_code
_entity_poly.pdbx_strand_id
1 'polypeptide(L)'
;MILSICTRCRDGQENILVKRGGRRFAEALMRRITAGKSLVVRGVHCMSQCKRPCVVSFMSANSFTYSFGDLDPEDAEHIDAVIEFTGLYGESNEGFVLRDQRPKPLQAGILGRYPPLETNSDLVSNLSQFVGPN
;
A
#
# COMPACT_ATOMS: atom_id res chain seq x y z
N MET A 1 6.30 -10.33 4.52
CA MET A 1 5.91 -8.97 4.06
C MET A 1 5.15 -8.24 5.17
N ILE A 2 5.05 -6.92 5.08
CA ILE A 2 4.31 -6.08 6.03
C ILE A 2 3.29 -5.23 5.28
N LEU A 3 2.01 -5.32 5.68
CA LEU A 3 0.95 -4.38 5.33
C LEU A 3 0.80 -3.36 6.46
N SER A 4 1.10 -2.09 6.17
CA SER A 4 0.93 -0.99 7.11
C SER A 4 -0.32 -0.18 6.75
N ILE A 5 -1.15 0.14 7.74
CA ILE A 5 -2.38 0.92 7.54
C ILE A 5 -2.32 2.18 8.39
N CYS A 6 -2.51 3.36 7.78
CA CYS A 6 -2.61 4.61 8.52
C CYS A 6 -3.92 4.64 9.34
N THR A 7 -3.84 4.66 10.66
CA THR A 7 -5.02 4.59 11.54
C THR A 7 -5.66 5.95 11.81
N ARG A 8 -5.07 7.05 11.33
CA ARG A 8 -5.57 8.43 11.53
C ARG A 8 -5.97 9.16 10.26
N CYS A 9 -6.06 8.50 9.09
CA CYS A 9 -6.66 9.13 7.91
C CYS A 9 -8.02 9.75 8.26
N ARG A 10 -8.26 10.97 7.74
CA ARG A 10 -9.59 11.58 7.75
C ARG A 10 -10.23 11.35 6.40
N ASP A 11 -11.43 10.82 6.34
CA ASP A 11 -12.19 10.66 5.10
C ASP A 11 -13.43 11.58 5.04
N GLY A 12 -13.57 12.49 6.01
CA GLY A 12 -14.66 13.47 6.06
C GLY A 12 -15.90 12.97 6.80
N GLN A 13 -15.95 11.68 7.16
CA GLN A 13 -17.10 11.09 7.84
C GLN A 13 -16.91 11.00 9.36
N GLU A 14 -15.84 11.57 9.91
CA GLU A 14 -15.52 11.47 11.34
C GLU A 14 -16.62 12.05 12.24
N ASN A 15 -17.34 13.07 11.79
CA ASN A 15 -18.41 13.70 12.59
C ASN A 15 -19.64 12.80 12.72
N ILE A 16 -19.88 11.92 11.75
CA ILE A 16 -21.03 11.03 11.70
C ILE A 16 -20.68 9.69 12.33
N LEU A 17 -19.53 9.13 11.98
CA LEU A 17 -19.12 7.78 12.37
C LEU A 17 -18.24 7.75 13.63
N VAL A 18 -17.89 8.93 14.17
CA VAL A 18 -17.15 9.12 15.43
C VAL A 18 -15.84 8.34 15.49
N LYS A 19 -15.28 8.02 14.31
CA LYS A 19 -14.07 7.21 14.14
C LYS A 19 -13.36 7.58 12.85
N ARG A 20 -12.03 7.68 12.91
CA ARG A 20 -11.16 7.98 11.76
C ARG A 20 -11.38 6.98 10.64
N GLY A 21 -11.50 7.45 9.39
CA GLY A 21 -11.61 6.58 8.23
C GLY A 21 -10.52 5.50 8.20
N GLY A 22 -9.27 5.87 8.48
CA GLY A 22 -8.16 4.91 8.51
C GLY A 22 -8.29 3.82 9.58
N ARG A 23 -8.90 4.15 10.73
CA ARG A 23 -9.19 3.16 11.78
C ARG A 23 -10.35 2.25 11.36
N ARG A 24 -11.38 2.79 10.72
CA ARG A 24 -12.48 2.00 10.13
C ARG A 24 -11.97 1.03 9.08
N PHE A 25 -11.10 1.49 8.17
CA PHE A 25 -10.45 0.68 7.15
C PHE A 25 -9.67 -0.49 7.77
N ALA A 26 -8.80 -0.21 8.76
CA ALA A 26 -8.05 -1.24 9.47
C ALA A 26 -8.97 -2.28 10.13
N GLU A 27 -10.06 -1.86 10.79
CA GLU A 27 -11.00 -2.78 11.43
C GLU A 27 -11.81 -3.61 10.42
N ALA A 28 -12.18 -3.03 9.27
CA ALA A 28 -12.85 -3.73 8.19
C ALA A 28 -11.94 -4.79 7.55
N LEU A 29 -10.69 -4.42 7.28
CA LEU A 29 -9.68 -5.33 6.74
C LEU A 29 -9.38 -6.48 7.70
N MET A 30 -9.18 -6.20 8.99
CA MET A 30 -8.87 -7.24 9.99
C MET A 30 -10.00 -8.25 10.20
N ARG A 31 -11.25 -7.89 9.88
CA ARG A 31 -12.39 -8.83 9.92
C ARG A 31 -12.41 -9.81 8.75
N ARG A 32 -11.71 -9.50 7.65
CA ARG A 32 -11.73 -10.30 6.41
C ARG A 32 -10.42 -11.00 6.11
N ILE A 33 -9.30 -10.40 6.52
CA ILE A 33 -7.97 -10.92 6.18
C ILE A 33 -7.63 -12.15 7.02
N THR A 34 -7.09 -13.18 6.37
CA THR A 34 -6.45 -14.31 7.06
C THR A 34 -4.95 -14.09 7.05
N ALA A 35 -4.39 -13.59 8.16
CA ALA A 35 -2.96 -13.38 8.28
C ALA A 35 -2.22 -14.71 8.52
N GLY A 36 -1.50 -15.18 7.50
CA GLY A 36 -0.57 -16.31 7.62
C GLY A 36 0.80 -15.89 8.18
N LYS A 37 1.70 -16.86 8.42
CA LYS A 37 3.06 -16.61 8.95
C LYS A 37 3.89 -15.62 8.11
N SER A 38 3.58 -15.48 6.82
CA SER A 38 4.31 -14.63 5.86
C SER A 38 3.79 -13.18 5.79
N LEU A 39 2.63 -12.86 6.39
CA LEU A 39 2.00 -11.56 6.34
C LEU A 39 1.83 -10.98 7.76
N VAL A 40 2.44 -9.82 8.00
CA VAL A 40 2.20 -9.01 9.19
C VAL A 40 1.36 -7.81 8.82
N VAL A 41 0.22 -7.62 9.49
CA VAL A 41 -0.58 -6.40 9.38
C VAL A 41 -0.31 -5.52 10.59
N ARG A 42 -0.01 -4.23 10.37
CA ARG A 42 0.22 -3.27 11.45
C ARG A 42 -0.51 -1.95 11.24
N GLY A 43 -0.94 -1.35 12.33
CA GLY A 43 -1.38 0.04 12.34
C GLY A 43 -0.18 0.99 12.44
N VAL A 44 -0.19 2.06 11.64
CA VAL A 44 0.73 3.18 11.76
C VAL A 44 -0.08 4.41 12.12
N HIS A 45 0.34 5.14 13.15
CA HIS A 45 -0.43 6.28 13.65
C HIS A 45 -0.65 7.36 12.59
N CYS A 46 0.36 7.69 11.78
CA CYS A 46 0.22 8.63 10.65
C CYS A 46 1.23 8.27 9.56
N MET A 47 0.81 8.34 8.29
CA MET A 47 1.68 8.17 7.12
C MET A 47 1.81 9.46 6.29
N SER A 48 1.41 10.61 6.84
CA SER A 48 1.53 11.95 6.24
C SER A 48 0.83 12.16 4.89
N GLN A 49 -0.11 11.29 4.53
CA GLN A 49 -0.86 11.32 3.26
C GLN A 49 -2.32 11.78 3.45
N CYS A 50 -2.53 12.78 4.33
CA CYS A 50 -3.87 13.20 4.77
C CYS A 50 -4.81 13.66 3.65
N LYS A 51 -4.28 14.06 2.48
CA LYS A 51 -5.07 14.49 1.32
C LYS A 51 -5.65 13.32 0.50
N ARG A 52 -5.26 12.07 0.78
CA ARG A 52 -5.59 10.88 -0.02
C ARG A 52 -6.07 9.71 0.84
N PRO A 53 -7.17 9.85 1.62
CA PRO A 53 -7.62 8.85 2.59
C PRO A 53 -8.33 7.67 1.92
N CYS A 54 -8.29 6.44 2.44
CA CYS A 54 -7.40 5.89 3.46
C CYS A 54 -6.11 5.34 2.84
N VAL A 55 -5.05 5.25 3.65
CA VAL A 55 -3.69 5.00 3.15
C VAL A 55 -3.14 3.69 3.70
N VAL A 56 -2.57 2.88 2.79
CA VAL A 56 -1.88 1.63 3.12
C VAL A 56 -0.52 1.56 2.43
N SER A 57 0.42 0.79 2.98
CA SER A 57 1.65 0.43 2.29
C SER A 57 1.98 -1.06 2.40
N PHE A 58 2.61 -1.57 1.35
CA PHE A 58 3.14 -2.93 1.26
C PHE A 58 4.65 -2.86 1.20
N MET A 59 5.32 -3.60 2.08
CA MET A 59 6.78 -3.55 2.22
C MET A 59 7.37 -4.94 2.46
N SER A 60 8.55 -5.18 1.91
CA SER A 60 9.43 -6.30 2.22
C SER A 60 10.88 -5.86 2.03
N ALA A 61 11.84 -6.57 2.62
CA ALA A 61 13.25 -6.14 2.62
C ALA A 61 13.83 -5.95 1.20
N ASN A 62 13.54 -6.90 0.30
CA ASN A 62 14.12 -6.96 -1.04
C ASN A 62 13.02 -6.83 -2.10
N SER A 63 12.05 -5.94 -1.88
CA SER A 63 10.92 -5.77 -2.79
C SER A 63 10.50 -4.31 -2.87
N PHE A 64 9.87 -3.95 -3.98
CA PHE A 64 9.33 -2.61 -4.18
C PHE A 64 8.32 -2.28 -3.08
N THR A 65 8.51 -1.15 -2.40
CA THR A 65 7.50 -0.63 -1.49
C THR A 65 6.38 0.03 -2.30
N TYR A 66 5.13 -0.38 -2.06
CA TYR A 66 3.94 0.28 -2.61
C TYR A 66 3.25 1.12 -1.54
N SER A 67 2.72 2.27 -1.93
CA SER A 67 1.78 3.04 -1.11
C SER A 67 0.55 3.38 -1.93
N PHE A 68 -0.63 3.12 -1.37
CA PHE A 68 -1.92 3.42 -1.97
C PHE A 68 -2.74 4.35 -1.07
N GLY A 69 -3.57 5.18 -1.68
CA GLY A 69 -4.47 6.13 -1.06
C GLY A 69 -5.85 6.09 -1.73
N ASP A 70 -6.72 7.01 -1.34
CA ASP A 70 -8.11 7.11 -1.84
C ASP A 70 -8.94 5.84 -1.59
N LEU A 71 -8.65 5.14 -0.50
CA LEU A 71 -9.37 3.93 -0.12
C LEU A 71 -10.60 4.24 0.73
N ASP A 72 -11.75 3.72 0.31
CA ASP A 72 -13.00 3.86 1.06
C ASP A 72 -13.11 2.75 2.13
N PRO A 73 -13.22 3.09 3.43
CA PRO A 73 -13.42 2.11 4.49
C PRO A 73 -14.80 1.44 4.52
N GLU A 74 -15.80 2.01 3.84
CA GLU A 74 -17.16 1.47 3.77
C GLU A 74 -17.42 0.66 2.49
N ASP A 75 -16.51 0.74 1.51
CA ASP A 75 -16.58 -0.06 0.29
C ASP A 75 -15.82 -1.40 0.45
N ALA A 76 -16.56 -2.49 0.33
CA ALA A 76 -16.03 -3.85 0.36
C ALA A 76 -14.99 -4.11 -0.75
N GLU A 77 -15.17 -3.55 -1.96
CA GLU A 77 -14.26 -3.76 -3.09
C GLU A 77 -12.87 -3.18 -2.79
N HIS A 78 -12.80 -2.06 -2.06
CA HIS A 78 -11.53 -1.46 -1.66
C HIS A 78 -10.80 -2.30 -0.60
N ILE A 79 -11.53 -2.91 0.34
CA ILE A 79 -10.96 -3.82 1.33
C ILE A 79 -10.42 -5.08 0.66
N ASP A 80 -11.24 -5.69 -0.20
CA ASP A 80 -10.90 -6.94 -0.88
C ASP A 80 -9.74 -6.72 -1.85
N ALA A 81 -9.67 -5.57 -2.53
CA ALA A 81 -8.55 -5.15 -3.36
C ALA A 81 -7.22 -5.09 -2.58
N VAL A 82 -7.21 -4.55 -1.36
CA VAL A 82 -5.98 -4.52 -0.53
C VAL A 82 -5.58 -5.94 -0.10
N ILE A 83 -6.54 -6.81 0.20
CA ILE A 83 -6.28 -8.20 0.56
C ILE A 83 -5.72 -8.97 -0.64
N GLU A 84 -6.36 -8.88 -1.81
CA GLU A 84 -5.92 -9.51 -3.06
C GLU A 84 -4.50 -9.09 -3.43
N PHE A 85 -4.18 -7.80 -3.29
CA PHE A 85 -2.85 -7.29 -3.59
C PHE A 85 -1.77 -7.87 -2.67
N THR A 86 -2.09 -8.33 -1.45
CA THR A 86 -1.10 -9.05 -0.63
C THR A 86 -0.59 -10.32 -1.31
N GLY A 87 -1.49 -11.07 -1.98
CA GLY A 87 -1.15 -12.28 -2.72
C GLY A 87 -0.31 -11.97 -3.95
N LEU A 88 -0.81 -11.08 -4.81
CA LEU A 88 -0.10 -10.62 -6.01
C LEU A 88 1.30 -10.11 -5.68
N TYR A 89 1.42 -9.29 -4.63
CA TYR A 89 2.70 -8.76 -4.17
C TYR A 89 3.63 -9.87 -3.66
N GLY A 90 3.12 -10.88 -2.96
CA GLY A 90 3.91 -12.00 -2.45
C GLY A 90 4.43 -12.96 -3.52
N GLU A 91 3.68 -13.12 -4.61
CA GLU A 91 4.01 -14.02 -5.72
C GLU A 91 4.88 -13.35 -6.79
N SER A 92 4.96 -12.02 -6.79
CA SER A 92 5.69 -11.25 -7.80
C SER A 92 7.19 -11.20 -7.53
N ASN A 93 7.98 -11.21 -8.61
CA ASN A 93 9.42 -10.98 -8.53
C ASN A 93 9.72 -9.58 -7.98
N GLU A 94 10.53 -9.49 -6.92
CA GLU A 94 10.77 -8.28 -6.12
C GLU A 94 9.47 -7.51 -5.73
N GLY A 95 8.34 -8.21 -5.60
CA GLY A 95 7.04 -7.59 -5.31
C GLY A 95 6.53 -6.66 -6.41
N PHE A 96 7.06 -6.75 -7.63
CA PHE A 96 6.68 -5.89 -8.73
C PHE A 96 5.39 -6.36 -9.42
N VAL A 97 4.30 -5.61 -9.22
CA VAL A 97 2.99 -5.87 -9.85
C VAL A 97 2.71 -4.83 -10.94
N LEU A 98 2.45 -5.28 -12.17
CA LEU A 98 2.07 -4.43 -13.30
C LEU A 98 0.75 -3.71 -13.02
N ARG A 99 0.53 -2.56 -13.65
CA ARG A 99 -0.64 -1.71 -13.35
C ARG A 99 -1.97 -2.42 -13.64
N ASP A 100 -2.04 -3.11 -14.77
CA ASP A 100 -3.22 -3.85 -15.24
C ASP A 100 -3.54 -5.10 -14.40
N GLN A 101 -2.52 -5.70 -13.79
CA GLN A 101 -2.68 -6.82 -12.85
C GLN A 101 -3.21 -6.40 -11.48
N ARG A 102 -3.22 -5.09 -11.15
CA ARG A 102 -3.69 -4.65 -9.84
C ARG A 102 -5.22 -4.68 -9.79
N PRO A 103 -5.80 -4.99 -8.62
CA PRO A 103 -7.23 -4.82 -8.39
C PRO A 103 -7.66 -3.40 -8.74
N LYS A 104 -8.87 -3.25 -9.32
CA LYS A 104 -9.35 -2.00 -9.92
C LYS A 104 -9.19 -0.77 -9.01
N PRO A 105 -9.55 -0.82 -7.70
CA PRO A 105 -9.34 0.32 -6.78
C PRO A 105 -7.86 0.77 -6.67
N LEU A 106 -6.91 -0.16 -6.80
CA LEU A 106 -5.48 0.10 -6.66
C LEU A 106 -4.79 0.51 -7.96
N GLN A 107 -5.47 0.47 -9.11
CA GLN A 107 -4.91 0.93 -10.37
C GLN A 107 -4.74 2.46 -10.43
N ALA A 108 -5.71 3.19 -9.86
CA ALA A 108 -5.72 4.65 -9.81
C ALA A 108 -5.20 5.22 -8.48
N GLY A 109 -5.38 4.48 -7.38
CA GLY A 109 -5.03 4.93 -6.02
C GLY A 109 -3.54 4.87 -5.66
N ILE A 110 -2.61 4.63 -6.59
CA ILE A 110 -1.18 4.55 -6.26
C ILE A 110 -0.62 5.94 -5.91
N LEU A 111 0.01 6.05 -4.73
CA LEU A 111 0.68 7.26 -4.28
C LEU A 111 2.16 7.24 -4.63
N GLY A 112 2.75 6.05 -4.64
CA GLY A 112 4.15 5.86 -4.95
C GLY A 112 4.55 4.40 -4.95
N ARG A 113 5.64 4.14 -5.66
CA ARG A 113 6.35 2.87 -5.65
C ARG A 113 7.84 3.17 -5.56
N TYR A 114 8.52 2.54 -4.61
CA TYR A 114 9.92 2.81 -4.32
C TYR A 114 10.70 1.50 -4.37
N PRO A 115 11.86 1.44 -5.04
CA PRO A 115 12.66 0.23 -5.06
C PRO A 115 13.18 -0.13 -3.67
N PRO A 116 13.57 -1.40 -3.43
CA PRO A 116 14.36 -1.75 -2.26
C PRO A 116 15.74 -1.08 -2.34
N LEU A 117 16.50 -1.14 -1.24
CA LEU A 117 17.83 -0.52 -1.16
C LEU A 117 18.78 -1.08 -2.24
N GLU A 118 18.71 -2.39 -2.48
CA GLU A 118 19.48 -3.08 -3.50
C GLU A 118 18.50 -3.75 -4.48
N THR A 119 18.64 -3.50 -5.78
CA THR A 119 17.82 -4.11 -6.84
C THR A 119 18.62 -4.20 -8.13
N ASN A 120 18.38 -5.26 -8.90
CA ASN A 120 18.87 -5.40 -10.27
C ASN A 120 17.76 -5.16 -11.31
N SER A 121 16.64 -4.56 -10.89
CA SER A 121 15.52 -4.29 -11.79
C SER A 121 15.90 -3.25 -12.84
N ASP A 122 15.59 -3.54 -14.10
CA ASP A 122 15.76 -2.61 -15.24
C ASP A 122 14.94 -1.31 -15.10
N LEU A 123 14.06 -1.23 -14.11
CA LEU A 123 13.26 -0.04 -13.79
C LEU A 123 14.03 1.00 -12.98
N VAL A 124 15.22 0.65 -12.48
CA VAL A 124 16.07 1.51 -11.67
C VAL A 124 17.39 1.71 -12.39
N SER A 125 17.65 2.92 -12.85
CA SER A 125 18.88 3.26 -13.57
C SER A 125 19.85 4.02 -12.66
N ASN A 126 21.14 3.71 -12.74
CA ASN A 126 22.17 4.48 -12.06
C ASN A 126 22.34 5.83 -12.76
N LEU A 127 22.04 6.95 -12.09
CA LEU A 127 22.13 8.26 -12.73
C LEU A 127 23.56 8.74 -12.96
N SER A 128 24.57 8.17 -12.28
CA SER A 128 25.97 8.54 -12.51
C SER A 128 26.45 8.17 -13.92
N GLN A 129 25.80 7.21 -14.59
CA GLN A 129 26.11 6.86 -15.98
C GLN A 129 25.82 8.01 -16.96
N PHE A 130 25.01 9.00 -16.55
CA PHE A 130 24.63 10.15 -17.38
C PHE A 130 25.43 11.41 -17.08
N VAL A 131 26.23 11.40 -16.01
CA VAL A 131 27.14 12.50 -15.67
C VAL A 131 28.52 12.09 -16.19
N GLY A 132 29.00 12.76 -17.24
CA GLY A 132 30.36 12.51 -17.77
C GLY A 132 31.44 12.72 -16.71
N PRO A 133 32.70 12.31 -16.97
CA PRO A 133 33.78 12.58 -16.04
C PRO A 133 33.87 14.09 -15.81
N ASN A 134 33.80 14.50 -14.53
CA ASN A 134 34.05 15.88 -14.11
C ASN A 134 35.43 16.36 -14.59
#